data_AF-A0A0M0C013-F1
#
_entry.id   AF-A0A0M0C013-F1
#
_cell.length_a   1.000
_cell.length_b   1.000
_cell.length_c   1.000
_cell.angle_alpha   90.00
_cell.angle_beta   90.00
_cell.angle_gamma   90.00
#
_symmetry.space_group_name_H-M   'P 1'
#
loop_
_entity.id
_entity.type
_entity.pdbx_description
1 polymer ?
#
loop_
_entity_poly.entity_id
_entity_poly.type
_entity_poly.pdbx_seq_one_letter_code
_entity_poly.pdbx_strand_id
1 'polypeptide(L)' 'MSTQILRACKELIEDAKKSCADLVFKEFCLDVLSKAGTVLNDTEFNQLVVFASELIEGKNLIEYHPQITVKS' A
#
# COMPACT_ATOMS: atom_id res chain seq x y z
N MET A 1 10.42 0.03 16.19
CA MET A 1 10.50 1.19 15.28
C MET A 1 10.26 0.81 13.82
N SER A 2 10.93 -0.23 13.30
CA SER A 2 10.79 -0.69 11.91
C SER A 2 9.33 -0.96 11.45
N THR A 3 8.51 -1.54 12.34
CA THR A 3 7.08 -1.80 12.08
C THR A 3 6.22 -0.54 11.90
N GLN A 4 6.59 0.58 12.53
CA GLN A 4 5.88 1.86 12.37
C GLN A 4 6.19 2.49 11.01
N ILE A 5 7.41 2.32 10.52
CA ILE A 5 7.84 2.81 9.19
C ILE A 5 7.13 2.00 8.10
N LEU A 6 7.08 0.66 8.24
CA LEU A 6 6.34 -0.19 7.29
C LEU A 6 4.87 0.23 7.19
N ARG A 7 4.23 0.49 8.34
CA ARG A 7 2.84 0.96 8.38
C ARG A 7 2.69 2.30 7.67
N ALA A 8 3.55 3.28 7.95
CA ALA A 8 3.51 4.58 7.29
C ALA A 8 3.69 4.48 5.77
N CYS A 9 4.59 3.61 5.29
CA CYS A 9 4.77 3.36 3.86
C CYS A 9 3.50 2.78 3.20
N LYS A 10 2.80 1.86 3.88
CA LYS A 10 1.54 1.30 3.38
C LYS A 10 0.45 2.38 3.29
N GLU A 11 0.29 3.17 4.35
CA GLU A 11 -0.70 4.26 4.38
C GLU A 11 -0.45 5.29 3.25
N LEU A 12 0.81 5.67 3.01
CA LEU A 12 1.18 6.56 1.89
C LEU A 12 0.81 6.00 0.52
N ILE A 13 1.02 4.69 0.29
CA ILE A 13 0.67 4.04 -0.97
C ILE A 13 -0.86 3.98 -1.13
N GLU A 14 -1.61 3.66 -0.08
CA GLU A 14 -3.08 3.63 -0.14
C GLU A 14 -3.68 5.00 -0.44
N ASP A 15 -3.16 6.04 0.21
CA ASP A 15 -3.61 7.42 -0.02
C ASP A 15 -3.30 7.86 -1.44
N ALA A 16 -2.12 7.52 -1.98
CA ALA A 16 -1.77 7.79 -3.37
C ALA A 16 -2.70 7.03 -4.34
N LYS A 17 -3.06 5.78 -4.05
CA LYS A 17 -3.97 5.00 -4.91
C LYS A 17 -5.35 5.65 -5.03
N LYS A 18 -5.85 6.27 -3.96
CA LYS A 18 -7.15 6.95 -3.92
C LYS A 18 -7.12 8.34 -4.58
N SER A 19 -5.96 8.98 -4.63
CA SER A 19 -5.84 10.41 -4.99
C SER A 19 -5.16 10.68 -6.34
N CYS A 20 -4.43 9.71 -6.89
CA CYS A 20 -3.61 9.89 -8.09
C CYS A 20 -4.14 9.12 -9.32
N ALA A 21 -3.87 9.63 -10.52
CA ALA A 21 -4.07 8.89 -11.76
C ALA A 21 -3.12 7.68 -11.84
N ASP A 22 -3.52 6.60 -12.51
CA ASP A 22 -2.81 5.31 -12.47
C ASP A 22 -1.32 5.36 -12.82
N LEU A 23 -0.92 6.16 -13.82
CA LEU A 23 0.50 6.32 -14.19
C LEU A 23 1.28 7.03 -13.08
N VAL A 24 0.72 8.08 -12.50
CA VAL A 24 1.31 8.84 -11.39
C VAL A 24 1.41 7.98 -10.14
N PHE A 25 0.39 7.17 -9.86
CA PHE A 25 0.41 6.21 -8.76
C PHE A 25 1.53 5.16 -8.92
N LYS A 26 1.71 4.61 -10.12
CA LYS A 26 2.77 3.63 -10.39
C LYS A 26 4.16 4.22 -10.17
N GLU A 27 4.40 5.44 -10.65
CA GLU A 27 5.66 6.16 -10.42
C GLU A 27 5.88 6.45 -8.93
N PHE A 28 4.84 6.89 -8.22
CA PHE A 28 4.89 7.13 -6.78
C PHE A 28 5.27 5.87 -5.99
N CYS A 29 4.69 4.72 -6.31
CA CYS A 29 5.04 3.45 -5.67
C CYS A 29 6.52 3.11 -5.84
N LEU A 30 7.10 3.34 -7.02
CA LEU A 30 8.53 3.10 -7.25
C LEU A 30 9.43 4.01 -6.38
N ASP A 31 9.05 5.28 -6.21
CA ASP A 31 9.79 6.22 -5.35
C ASP A 31 9.70 5.83 -3.86
N VAL A 32 8.51 5.44 -3.39
CA VAL A 32 8.34 4.94 -2.02
C VAL A 32 9.17 3.68 -1.77
N LEU A 33 9.12 2.71 -2.69
CA LEU A 33 9.91 1.47 -2.57
C LEU A 33 11.41 1.77 -2.58
N SER A 34 11.88 2.66 -3.46
CA SER A 34 13.30 3.04 -3.50
C SER A 34 13.77 3.62 -2.17
N LYS A 35 12.93 4.42 -1.49
CA LYS A 35 13.27 5.03 -0.19
C LYS A 35 13.14 4.04 0.95
N ALA A 36 12.08 3.23 0.95
CA ALA A 36 11.78 2.26 2.00
C ALA A 36 12.86 1.18 2.14
N GLY A 37 13.51 0.77 1.05
CA GLY A 37 14.61 -0.20 1.07
C GLY A 37 15.85 0.25 1.86
N THR A 38 15.97 1.54 2.16
CA THR A 38 17.09 2.07 2.96
C THR A 38 16.82 2.08 4.47
N VAL A 39 15.55 1.91 4.89
CA VAL A 39 15.10 2.06 6.28
C VAL A 39 14.41 0.81 6.84
N LEU A 40 13.85 -0.03 5.98
CA LEU A 40 13.24 -1.31 6.34
C LEU A 40 14.27 -2.44 6.24
N ASN A 41 14.09 -3.48 7.05
CA ASN A 41 14.81 -4.74 6.82
C ASN A 41 14.20 -5.52 5.65
N ASP A 42 14.91 -6.53 5.15
CA ASP A 42 14.51 -7.32 3.98
C ASP A 42 13.10 -7.92 4.10
N THR A 43 12.73 -8.39 5.30
CA THR A 43 11.41 -8.99 5.55
C THR A 43 10.30 -7.96 5.39
N GLU A 44 10.45 -6.79 6.01
CA GLU A 44 9.46 -5.71 5.94
C GLU A 44 9.42 -5.08 4.54
N PHE A 45 10.59 -4.93 3.90
CA PHE A 45 10.67 -4.42 2.55
C PHE A 45 9.95 -5.34 1.56
N ASN A 46 10.17 -6.66 1.66
CA ASN A 46 9.44 -7.63 0.84
C ASN A 46 7.92 -7.58 1.08
N GLN A 47 7.47 -7.40 2.33
CA GLN A 47 6.05 -7.20 2.62
C GLN A 47 5.47 -5.94 1.95
N LEU A 48 6.25 -4.86 1.89
CA LEU A 48 5.85 -3.63 1.21
C LEU A 48 5.82 -3.79 -0.32
N VAL A 49 6.79 -4.51 -0.89
CA VAL A 49 6.85 -4.80 -2.34
C VAL A 49 5.64 -5.61 -2.80
N VAL A 50 5.29 -6.67 -2.06
CA VAL A 50 4.10 -7.48 -2.37
C VAL A 50 2.84 -6.61 -2.32
N PHE A 51 2.68 -5.84 -1.25
CA PHE A 51 1.54 -4.94 -1.08
C PHE A 51 1.40 -3.92 -2.22
N ALA A 52 2.50 -3.23 -2.58
CA ALA A 52 2.51 -2.27 -3.67
C ALA A 52 2.18 -2.94 -5.02
N SER A 53 2.69 -4.14 -5.26
CA SER A 53 2.45 -4.89 -6.50
C SER A 53 0.98 -5.27 -6.66
N GLU A 54 0.31 -5.72 -5.59
CA GLU A 54 -1.13 -6.03 -5.61
C GLU A 54 -1.98 -4.81 -5.99
N LEU A 55 -1.66 -3.64 -5.42
CA LEU A 55 -2.36 -2.39 -5.72
C LEU A 55 -2.08 -1.87 -7.14
N ILE A 56 -0.86 -2.07 -7.66
CA ILE A 56 -0.46 -1.71 -9.04
C ILE A 56 -1.16 -2.61 -10.06
N GLU A 57 -1.26 -3.91 -9.79
CA GLU A 57 -1.99 -4.88 -10.63
C GLU A 57 -3.50 -4.62 -10.66
N GLY A 58 -4.02 -3.78 -9.75
CA GLY A 58 -5.45 -3.50 -9.66
C GLY A 58 -6.23 -4.68 -9.09
N LYS A 59 -5.56 -5.63 -8.42
CA LYS A 59 -6.24 -6.50 -7.46
C LYS A 59 -6.69 -5.57 -6.34
N ASN A 60 -7.95 -5.14 -6.40
CA ASN A 60 -8.60 -4.55 -5.26
C ASN A 60 -8.33 -5.50 -4.09
N LEU A 61 -7.50 -5.08 -3.13
CA LEU A 61 -7.56 -5.61 -1.79
C LEU A 61 -8.99 -5.32 -1.38
N ILE A 62 -9.86 -6.31 -1.57
CA ILE A 62 -11.27 -6.21 -1.27
C ILE A 62 -11.30 -5.84 0.20
N GLU A 63 -11.63 -4.59 0.46
CA GLU A 63 -12.02 -4.12 1.78
C GLU A 63 -13.21 -5.00 2.16
N TYR A 64 -12.95 -6.03 2.96
CA TYR A 64 -13.97 -6.91 3.49
C TYR A 64 -14.74 -6.09 4.52
N HIS A 65 -15.69 -5.28 4.04
CA HIS A 65 -16.73 -4.71 4.87
C HIS A 65 -17.91 -5.69 4.86
N PRO A 66 -18.11 -6.51 5.91
CA PRO A 66 -19.38 -7.20 6.06
C PRO A 66 -20.45 -6.14 6.27
N GLN A 67 -21.25 -5.92 5.23
CA GLN A 67 -22.42 -5.05 5.28
C GLN A 67 -23.39 -5.65 6.29
N ILE A 68 -23.40 -5.16 7.54
CA ILE A 68 -24.44 -5.49 8.50
C ILE A 68 -25.71 -4.78 8.02
N THR A 69 -26.57 -5.52 7.32
CA THR A 69 -27.93 -5.05 7.01
C THR A 69 -28.78 -5.21 8.26
N VAL A 70 -28.94 -4.13 9.03
CA VAL A 70 -30.03 -4.01 10.00
C VAL A 70 -31.26 -3.55 9.22
N LYS A 71 -32.20 -4.46 8.95
CA LYS A 71 -33.55 -4.07 8.50
C LYS A 71 -34.36 -3.65 9.72
N SER A 72 -34.84 -2.40 9.73
CA SER A 72 -35.98 -1.93 10.53
C SER A 72 -37.28 -2.54 10.06
#